data_AF-A0A7S0T6M5-F1
#
_entry.id   AF-A0A7S0T6M5-F1
#
_cell.length_a   1.000
_cell.length_b   1.000
_cell.length_c   1.000
_cell.angle_alpha   90.00
_cell.angle_beta   90.00
_cell.angle_gamma   90.00
#
_symmetry.space_group_name_H-M   'P 1'
#
loop_
_entity.id
_entity.type
_entity.pdbx_description
1 polymer ?
#
loop_
_entity_poly.entity_id
_entity_poly.type
_entity_poly.pdbx_seq_one_letter_code
_entity_poly.pdbx_strand_id
1 'polypeptide(L)'
;MEGSAAKRARVENGTGAGVKAVIMVGGASKGTRFRPLSLDCPKPLMMVAGQPMIEHHVEACAKLPSLQEVILLGFYEPALFAAFMESCTEKYKVAMRYLQESVSLGTAGGLNRYREEIFAGNPASVIVLHCDIACSFPLQNMLDFHAERSVACTVLGKELSFEEAHKYGEMVMDSETGEMVHYAEKPQ
;
A
#
# COMPACT_ATOMS: atom_id res chain seq x y z
N MET A 1 32.91 32.44 -4.52
CA MET A 1 31.45 32.64 -4.63
C MET A 1 30.84 31.28 -4.80
N GLU A 2 30.15 30.85 -3.75
CA GLU A 2 29.63 29.51 -3.52
C GLU A 2 28.44 29.19 -4.42
N GLY A 3 28.23 27.89 -4.67
CA GLY A 3 27.14 27.37 -5.50
C GLY A 3 26.73 25.97 -5.09
N SER A 4 26.08 25.89 -3.93
CA SER A 4 24.98 24.98 -3.57
C SER A 4 25.15 23.47 -3.85
N ALA A 5 25.70 22.76 -2.87
CA ALA A 5 25.46 21.32 -2.71
C ALA A 5 24.07 21.12 -2.09
N ALA A 6 23.16 20.48 -2.82
CA ALA A 6 21.86 20.07 -2.33
C ALA A 6 22.03 19.15 -1.11
N LYS A 7 21.69 19.69 0.07
CA LYS A 7 21.74 18.99 1.35
C LYS A 7 20.66 17.90 1.33
N ARG A 8 21.04 16.67 1.00
CA ARG A 8 20.19 15.48 1.20
C ARG A 8 19.82 15.43 2.69
N ALA A 9 18.55 15.64 2.99
CA ALA A 9 18.04 15.51 4.34
C ALA A 9 18.24 14.06 4.78
N ARG A 10 19.09 13.87 5.78
CA ARG A 10 19.26 12.61 6.49
C ARG A 10 17.91 12.31 7.13
N VAL A 11 17.25 11.23 6.72
CA VAL A 11 16.08 10.71 7.43
C VAL A 11 16.61 10.29 8.80
N GLU A 12 16.33 11.10 9.82
CA GLU A 12 16.62 10.73 11.20
C GLU A 12 15.71 9.54 11.52
N ASN A 13 16.32 8.38 11.77
CA ASN A 13 15.64 7.22 12.33
C ASN A 13 15.20 7.59 13.75
N GLY A 14 14.10 8.32 13.85
CA GLY A 14 13.34 8.42 15.08
C GLY A 14 12.92 7.02 15.48
N THR A 15 12.93 6.74 16.78
CA THR A 15 12.32 5.54 17.36
C THR A 15 10.81 5.63 17.12
N GLY A 16 10.39 5.35 15.89
CA GLY A 16 8.99 5.38 15.51
C GLY A 16 8.24 4.29 16.25
N ALA A 17 7.03 4.60 16.70
CA ALA A 17 6.19 3.61 17.36
C ALA A 17 5.54 2.75 16.28
N GLY A 18 5.95 1.48 16.13
CA GLY A 18 5.22 0.49 15.33
C GLY A 18 5.08 0.76 13.82
N VAL A 19 4.18 0.01 13.18
CA VAL A 19 3.95 0.00 11.73
C VAL A 19 2.48 0.31 11.44
N LYS A 20 2.22 1.08 10.39
CA LYS A 20 0.86 1.26 9.85
C LYS A 20 0.77 0.70 8.46
N ALA A 21 -0.39 0.14 8.12
CA ALA A 21 -0.68 -0.32 6.77
C ALA A 21 -1.74 0.55 6.12
N VAL A 22 -1.52 0.98 4.89
CA VAL A 22 -2.48 1.67 4.05
C VAL A 22 -2.88 0.74 2.91
N ILE A 23 -4.15 0.33 2.88
CA ILE A 23 -4.71 -0.46 1.77
C ILE A 23 -5.48 0.50 0.87
N MET A 24 -4.97 0.68 -0.34
CA MET A 24 -5.60 1.46 -1.38
C MET A 24 -6.78 0.70 -1.95
N VAL A 25 -7.98 1.15 -1.62
CA VAL A 25 -9.25 0.57 -2.08
C VAL A 25 -9.87 1.36 -3.24
N GLY A 26 -9.26 2.48 -3.63
CA GLY A 26 -9.64 3.30 -4.79
C GLY A 26 -8.76 3.07 -6.03
N GLY A 27 -9.34 3.25 -7.21
CA GLY A 27 -8.64 3.35 -8.50
C GLY A 27 -9.41 4.22 -9.48
N ALA A 28 -8.74 4.76 -10.51
CA ALA A 28 -9.30 5.75 -11.45
C ALA A 28 -10.64 5.34 -12.10
N SER A 29 -10.90 4.03 -12.16
CA SER A 29 -12.17 3.46 -12.60
C SER A 29 -12.80 2.68 -11.45
N LYS A 30 -14.00 3.06 -10.99
CA LYS A 30 -14.88 2.34 -10.03
C LYS A 30 -15.18 0.89 -10.45
N GLY A 31 -14.16 0.04 -10.47
CA GLY A 31 -14.24 -1.33 -10.98
C GLY A 31 -14.88 -1.47 -12.36
N THR A 32 -14.79 -0.47 -13.26
CA THR A 32 -15.62 -0.45 -14.48
C THR A 32 -15.43 -1.67 -15.38
N ARG A 33 -14.25 -2.29 -15.35
CA ARG A 33 -13.92 -3.55 -16.04
C ARG A 33 -14.61 -4.78 -15.45
N PHE A 34 -15.09 -4.68 -14.21
CA PHE A 34 -15.84 -5.72 -13.49
C PHE A 34 -17.35 -5.51 -13.56
N ARG A 35 -17.85 -4.58 -14.38
CA ARG A 35 -19.29 -4.46 -14.61
C ARG A 35 -19.81 -5.72 -15.34
N PRO A 36 -20.99 -6.25 -14.98
CA PRO A 36 -21.97 -5.66 -14.05
C PRO A 36 -21.72 -5.95 -12.55
N LEU A 37 -20.81 -6.85 -12.18
CA LEU A 37 -20.57 -7.25 -10.78
C LEU A 37 -20.23 -6.07 -9.85
N SER A 38 -19.51 -5.07 -10.39
CA SER A 38 -19.14 -3.88 -9.64
C SER A 38 -20.23 -2.80 -9.55
N LEU A 39 -21.45 -3.05 -10.06
CA LEU A 39 -22.58 -2.11 -9.96
C LEU A 39 -23.15 -2.12 -8.54
N ASP A 40 -23.31 -3.31 -7.97
CA ASP A 40 -23.97 -3.50 -6.67
C ASP A 40 -22.96 -3.71 -5.53
N CYS A 41 -21.73 -4.13 -5.84
CA CYS A 41 -20.68 -4.40 -4.86
C CYS A 41 -19.36 -3.73 -5.25
N PRO A 42 -18.74 -2.90 -4.38
CA PRO A 42 -17.39 -2.39 -4.59
C PRO A 42 -16.40 -3.53 -4.85
N LYS A 43 -15.50 -3.37 -5.83
CA LYS A 43 -14.44 -4.36 -6.11
C LYS A 43 -13.70 -4.85 -4.86
N PRO A 44 -13.29 -3.97 -3.92
CA PRO A 44 -12.65 -4.39 -2.67
C PRO A 44 -13.45 -5.41 -1.85
N LEU A 45 -14.79 -5.35 -1.90
CA LEU A 45 -15.69 -6.21 -1.12
C LEU A 45 -16.16 -7.45 -1.89
N MET A 46 -15.73 -7.64 -3.14
CA MET A 46 -16.05 -8.85 -3.88
C MET A 46 -15.38 -10.07 -3.25
N MET A 47 -16.10 -11.18 -3.23
CA MET A 47 -15.65 -12.42 -2.61
C MET A 47 -14.59 -13.13 -3.46
N VAL A 48 -13.45 -13.44 -2.84
CA VAL A 48 -12.37 -14.24 -3.41
C VAL A 48 -12.03 -15.32 -2.39
N ALA A 49 -12.11 -16.59 -2.81
CA ALA A 49 -11.86 -17.75 -1.93
C ALA A 49 -12.70 -17.73 -0.63
N GLY A 50 -13.94 -17.24 -0.69
CA GLY A 50 -14.87 -17.27 0.44
C GLY A 50 -14.78 -16.08 1.41
N GLN A 51 -13.94 -15.07 1.12
CA GLN A 51 -13.83 -13.82 1.91
C GLN A 51 -13.75 -12.60 0.99
N PRO A 52 -14.13 -11.39 1.42
CA PRO A 52 -13.87 -10.16 0.70
C PRO A 52 -12.39 -10.02 0.30
N MET A 53 -12.13 -9.55 -0.91
CA MET A 53 -10.76 -9.38 -1.46
C MET A 53 -9.83 -8.61 -0.51
N ILE A 54 -10.32 -7.56 0.13
CA ILE A 54 -9.53 -6.79 1.11
C ILE A 54 -9.28 -7.51 2.43
N GLU A 55 -10.07 -8.51 2.80
CA GLU A 55 -9.86 -9.27 4.04
C GLU A 55 -8.52 -10.01 4.01
N HIS A 56 -8.12 -10.56 2.85
CA HIS A 56 -6.82 -11.20 2.66
C HIS A 56 -5.64 -10.27 2.99
N HIS A 57 -5.78 -8.98 2.69
CA HIS A 57 -4.77 -7.96 2.98
C HIS A 57 -4.76 -7.60 4.46
N VAL A 58 -5.95 -7.45 5.07
CA VAL A 58 -6.09 -7.19 6.51
C VAL A 58 -5.50 -8.35 7.31
N GLU A 59 -5.78 -9.60 6.91
CA GLU A 59 -5.20 -10.79 7.54
C GLU A 59 -3.68 -10.81 7.41
N ALA A 60 -3.13 -10.49 6.23
CA ALA A 60 -1.67 -10.42 6.04
C ALA A 60 -1.04 -9.36 6.95
N CYS A 61 -1.66 -8.18 7.07
CA CYS A 61 -1.19 -7.12 7.96
C CYS A 61 -1.30 -7.54 9.43
N ALA A 62 -2.39 -8.17 9.84
CA ALA A 62 -2.64 -8.60 11.22
C ALA A 62 -1.59 -9.60 11.76
N LYS A 63 -0.84 -10.26 10.87
CA LYS A 63 0.27 -11.16 11.23
C LYS A 63 1.53 -10.39 11.65
N LEU A 64 1.60 -9.08 11.42
CA LEU A 64 2.73 -8.23 11.82
C LEU A 64 2.66 -7.89 13.32
N PRO A 65 3.65 -8.28 14.14
CA PRO A 65 3.63 -8.00 15.57
C PRO A 65 3.65 -6.51 15.93
N SER A 66 4.20 -5.68 15.04
CA SER A 66 4.35 -4.24 15.24
C SER A 66 3.22 -3.41 14.62
N LEU A 67 2.18 -4.04 14.06
CA LEU A 67 1.06 -3.34 13.44
C LEU A 67 0.28 -2.54 14.48
N GLN A 68 0.07 -1.27 14.20
CA GLN A 68 -0.77 -0.37 15.00
C GLN A 68 -2.19 -0.29 14.45
N GLU A 69 -2.32 -0.14 13.13
CA GLU A 69 -3.61 0.03 12.46
C GLU A 69 -3.53 -0.27 10.97
N VAL A 70 -4.70 -0.59 10.40
CA VAL A 70 -4.94 -0.67 8.96
C VAL A 70 -5.83 0.50 8.53
N ILE A 71 -5.34 1.28 7.59
CA ILE A 71 -6.03 2.42 7.01
C ILE A 71 -6.49 2.02 5.61
N LEU A 72 -7.81 2.00 5.40
CA LEU A 72 -8.40 1.88 4.08
C LEU A 72 -8.46 3.29 3.45
N LEU A 73 -7.93 3.45 2.24
CA LEU A 73 -7.86 4.75 1.54
C LEU A 73 -8.50 4.66 0.15
N GLY A 74 -9.52 5.49 -0.12
CA GLY A 74 -10.19 5.56 -1.42
C GLY A 74 -11.39 6.49 -1.42
N PHE A 75 -12.18 6.52 -2.49
CA PHE A 75 -13.27 7.49 -2.70
C PHE A 75 -14.70 6.94 -2.50
N TYR A 76 -14.83 5.69 -2.05
CA TYR A 76 -16.14 5.06 -1.83
C TYR A 76 -16.85 5.68 -0.61
N GLU A 77 -18.16 5.49 -0.51
CA GLU A 77 -18.89 5.91 0.68
C GLU A 77 -18.43 5.10 1.91
N PRO A 78 -18.10 5.74 3.05
CA PRO A 78 -17.60 5.05 4.24
C PRO A 78 -18.57 3.97 4.75
N ALA A 79 -19.88 4.20 4.60
CA ALA A 79 -20.92 3.27 5.02
C ALA A 79 -20.80 1.89 4.35
N LEU A 80 -20.20 1.79 3.16
CA LEU A 80 -19.99 0.52 2.47
C LEU A 80 -18.97 -0.37 3.19
N PHE A 81 -18.02 0.22 3.91
CA PHE A 81 -16.96 -0.50 4.61
C PHE A 81 -17.20 -0.65 6.12
N ALA A 82 -18.20 0.03 6.69
CA ALA A 82 -18.42 0.08 8.13
C ALA A 82 -18.55 -1.33 8.76
N ALA A 83 -19.49 -2.13 8.27
CA ALA A 83 -19.72 -3.50 8.76
C ALA A 83 -18.51 -4.42 8.52
N PHE A 84 -17.83 -4.26 7.39
CA PHE A 84 -16.60 -5.00 7.07
C PHE A 84 -15.48 -4.69 8.07
N MET A 85 -15.24 -3.40 8.33
CA MET A 85 -14.18 -2.96 9.25
C MET A 85 -14.47 -3.39 10.68
N GLU A 86 -15.73 -3.33 11.12
CA GLU A 86 -16.15 -3.82 12.45
C GLU A 86 -15.86 -5.33 12.60
N SER A 87 -16.28 -6.12 11.62
CA SER A 87 -16.04 -7.57 11.60
C SER A 87 -14.54 -7.91 11.60
N CYS A 88 -13.74 -7.20 10.80
CA CYS A 88 -12.28 -7.40 10.79
C CYS A 88 -11.61 -6.98 12.09
N THR A 89 -12.04 -5.86 12.68
CA THR A 89 -11.53 -5.38 13.98
C THR A 89 -11.80 -6.43 15.06
N GLU A 90 -12.99 -7.01 15.09
CA GLU A 90 -13.33 -8.07 16.04
C GLU A 90 -12.53 -9.36 15.79
N LYS A 91 -12.45 -9.80 14.53
CA LYS A 91 -11.80 -11.07 14.14
C LYS A 91 -10.29 -11.04 14.32
N TYR A 92 -9.63 -9.97 13.88
CA TYR A 92 -8.17 -9.86 13.84
C TYR A 92 -7.59 -9.04 14.99
N LYS A 93 -8.43 -8.39 15.81
CA LYS A 93 -8.00 -7.50 16.91
C LYS A 93 -7.10 -6.35 16.44
N VAL A 94 -7.36 -5.84 15.23
CA VAL A 94 -6.61 -4.73 14.59
C VAL A 94 -7.48 -3.49 14.53
N ALA A 95 -6.93 -2.33 14.86
CA ALA A 95 -7.61 -1.06 14.68
C ALA A 95 -7.72 -0.72 13.18
N MET A 96 -8.90 -0.28 12.74
CA MET A 96 -9.15 0.09 11.35
C MET A 96 -9.67 1.52 11.23
N ARG A 97 -9.24 2.23 10.19
CA ARG A 97 -9.75 3.55 9.80
C ARG A 97 -10.03 3.62 8.31
N TYR A 98 -10.97 4.48 7.92
CA TYR A 98 -11.24 4.80 6.53
C TYR A 98 -10.92 6.27 6.26
N LEU A 99 -10.10 6.53 5.24
CA LEU A 99 -9.80 7.87 4.74
C LEU A 99 -10.47 8.03 3.36
N GLN A 100 -11.55 8.81 3.35
CA GLN A 100 -12.36 9.02 2.16
C GLN A 100 -11.83 10.18 1.31
N GLU A 101 -11.36 9.89 0.11
CA GLU A 101 -11.09 10.90 -0.91
C GLU A 101 -12.41 11.46 -1.47
N SER A 102 -12.53 12.78 -1.55
CA SER A 102 -13.72 13.43 -2.15
C SER A 102 -13.81 13.26 -3.66
N VAL A 103 -12.66 13.07 -4.32
CA VAL A 103 -12.50 12.77 -5.75
C VAL A 103 -11.32 11.83 -5.92
N SER A 104 -11.25 11.07 -7.02
CA SER A 104 -10.07 10.23 -7.28
C SER A 104 -8.85 11.12 -7.57
N LEU A 105 -7.89 11.16 -6.64
CA LEU A 105 -6.66 11.97 -6.77
C LEU A 105 -5.51 11.21 -7.42
N GLY A 106 -5.77 10.01 -7.95
CA GLY A 106 -4.74 9.08 -8.39
C GLY A 106 -3.99 8.43 -7.22
N THR A 107 -3.07 7.50 -7.53
CA THR A 107 -2.42 6.65 -6.53
C THR A 107 -1.67 7.44 -5.46
N ALA A 108 -0.81 8.37 -5.87
CA ALA A 108 -0.02 9.17 -4.92
C ALA A 108 -0.81 10.33 -4.30
N GLY A 109 -1.92 10.75 -4.93
CA GLY A 109 -2.67 11.94 -4.51
C GLY A 109 -3.34 11.77 -3.15
N GLY A 110 -4.01 10.64 -2.93
CA GLY A 110 -4.63 10.32 -1.64
C GLY A 110 -3.59 10.17 -0.52
N LEU A 111 -2.48 9.49 -0.79
CA LEU A 111 -1.37 9.35 0.18
C LEU A 111 -0.81 10.70 0.61
N ASN A 112 -0.56 11.61 -0.34
CA ASN A 112 -0.06 12.95 -0.02
C ASN A 112 -1.11 13.81 0.70
N ARG A 113 -2.39 13.70 0.32
CA ARG A 113 -3.50 14.45 0.93
C ARG A 113 -3.69 14.09 2.41
N TYR A 114 -3.45 12.83 2.77
CA TYR A 114 -3.64 12.30 4.11
C TYR A 114 -2.33 11.96 4.83
N ARG A 115 -1.21 12.51 4.37
CA ARG A 115 0.11 12.18 4.94
C ARG A 115 0.17 12.44 6.45
N GLU A 116 -0.44 13.52 6.92
CA GLU A 116 -0.41 13.88 8.35
C GLU A 116 -1.20 12.86 9.18
N GLU A 117 -2.36 12.38 8.71
CA GLU A 117 -3.14 11.36 9.41
C GLU A 117 -2.51 9.96 9.34
N ILE A 118 -1.80 9.66 8.24
CA ILE A 118 -1.06 8.41 8.06
C ILE A 118 0.15 8.41 9.02
N PHE A 119 0.96 9.47 9.03
CA PHE A 119 2.15 9.59 9.88
C PHE A 119 1.86 10.05 11.32
N ALA A 120 0.60 10.32 11.68
CA ALA A 120 0.21 10.64 13.05
C ALA A 120 0.68 9.57 14.04
N GLY A 121 1.30 9.97 15.15
CA GLY A 121 1.91 9.03 16.11
C GLY A 121 3.30 8.54 15.72
N ASN A 122 3.89 9.10 14.65
CA ASN A 122 5.26 8.85 14.21
C ASN A 122 5.58 7.35 14.05
N PRO A 123 4.91 6.64 13.11
CA PRO A 123 5.18 5.22 12.88
C PRO A 123 6.61 5.01 12.39
N ALA A 124 7.24 3.90 12.76
CA ALA A 124 8.56 3.53 12.26
C ALA A 124 8.54 3.23 10.76
N SER A 125 7.42 2.69 10.25
CA SER A 125 7.23 2.41 8.83
C SER A 125 5.77 2.44 8.43
N VAL A 126 5.52 2.76 7.16
CA VAL A 126 4.20 2.70 6.53
C VAL A 126 4.26 1.73 5.35
N ILE A 127 3.42 0.71 5.39
CA ILE A 127 3.23 -0.24 4.28
C ILE A 127 2.09 0.28 3.41
N VAL A 128 2.27 0.29 2.09
CA VAL A 128 1.22 0.65 1.13
C VAL A 128 0.90 -0.56 0.26
N LEU A 129 -0.37 -0.95 0.20
CA LEU A 129 -0.86 -2.10 -0.56
C LEU A 129 -1.98 -1.67 -1.51
N HIS A 130 -2.01 -2.22 -2.71
CA HIS A 130 -3.16 -2.13 -3.60
C HIS A 130 -4.11 -3.29 -3.33
N CYS A 131 -5.41 -3.01 -3.13
CA CYS A 131 -6.38 -4.02 -2.73
C CYS A 131 -6.58 -5.18 -3.72
N ASP A 132 -6.13 -5.02 -4.97
CA ASP A 132 -6.28 -6.01 -6.04
C ASP A 132 -5.00 -6.79 -6.36
N ILE A 133 -3.99 -6.69 -5.50
CA ILE A 133 -2.80 -7.54 -5.55
C ILE A 133 -3.05 -8.79 -4.70
N ALA A 134 -2.96 -9.95 -5.32
CA ALA A 134 -3.11 -11.23 -4.64
C ALA A 134 -1.75 -11.95 -4.57
N CYS A 135 -1.16 -12.02 -3.37
CA CYS A 135 0.04 -12.80 -3.09
C CYS A 135 0.15 -13.14 -1.59
N SER A 136 1.10 -14.00 -1.22
CA SER A 136 1.37 -14.40 0.18
C SER A 136 2.13 -13.34 1.00
N PHE A 137 2.10 -12.06 0.58
CA PHE A 137 2.84 -10.90 1.09
C PHE A 137 3.93 -11.18 2.15
N PRO A 138 5.24 -11.08 1.81
CA PRO A 138 6.32 -11.25 2.76
C PRO A 138 6.54 -9.98 3.61
N LEU A 139 5.49 -9.44 4.23
CA LEU A 139 5.51 -8.10 4.85
C LEU A 139 6.58 -7.96 5.94
N GLN A 140 6.75 -8.96 6.79
CA GLN A 140 7.77 -8.92 7.84
C GLN A 140 9.17 -8.84 7.23
N ASN A 141 9.48 -9.70 6.26
CA ASN A 141 10.78 -9.70 5.58
C ASN A 141 11.04 -8.36 4.87
N MET A 142 9.98 -7.73 4.30
CA MET A 142 10.10 -6.40 3.69
C MET A 142 10.41 -5.32 4.71
N LEU A 143 9.80 -5.37 5.90
CA LEU A 143 10.08 -4.45 7.00
C LEU A 143 11.51 -4.62 7.52
N ASP A 144 11.96 -5.86 7.71
CA ASP A 144 13.31 -6.16 8.18
C ASP A 144 14.35 -5.66 7.15
N PHE A 145 14.13 -5.97 5.87
CA PHE A 145 14.98 -5.48 4.76
C PHE A 145 15.01 -3.95 4.67
N HIS A 146 13.87 -3.28 4.91
CA HIS A 146 13.80 -1.83 4.93
C HIS A 146 14.54 -1.23 6.12
N ALA A 147 14.39 -1.81 7.32
CA ALA A 147 15.02 -1.32 8.55
C ALA A 147 16.55 -1.44 8.53
N GLU A 148 17.10 -2.46 7.85
CA GLU A 148 18.54 -2.67 7.70
C GLU A 148 19.20 -1.68 6.73
N ARG A 149 18.41 -0.93 5.94
CA ARG A 149 18.91 -0.07 4.86
C ARG A 149 18.49 1.39 5.05
N SER A 150 19.41 2.31 4.77
CA SER A 150 19.10 3.75 4.75
C SER A 150 18.51 4.17 3.39
N VAL A 151 17.34 3.63 3.05
CA VAL A 151 16.64 3.87 1.77
C VAL A 151 15.33 4.62 1.96
N ALA A 152 14.90 5.36 0.93
CA ALA A 152 13.64 6.11 0.99
C ALA A 152 12.39 5.21 0.89
N CYS A 153 12.49 4.05 0.20
CA CYS A 153 11.38 3.14 -0.03
C CYS A 153 11.92 1.74 -0.37
N THR A 154 11.16 0.71 0.00
CA THR A 154 11.36 -0.68 -0.42
C THR A 154 10.16 -1.12 -1.25
N VAL A 155 10.40 -1.70 -2.44
CA VAL A 155 9.34 -2.15 -3.35
C VAL A 155 9.42 -3.66 -3.51
N LEU A 156 8.27 -4.34 -3.50
CA LEU A 156 8.18 -5.77 -3.82
C LEU A 156 8.07 -5.95 -5.34
N GLY A 157 9.09 -6.54 -5.95
CA GLY A 157 9.09 -6.95 -7.35
C GLY A 157 8.79 -8.43 -7.54
N LYS A 158 8.35 -8.79 -8.74
CA LYS A 158 8.29 -10.17 -9.22
C LYS A 158 9.01 -10.24 -10.56
N GLU A 159 9.94 -11.19 -10.70
CA GLU A 159 10.57 -11.48 -11.98
C GLU A 159 9.54 -12.08 -12.94
N LEU A 160 9.45 -11.49 -14.12
CA LEU A 160 8.56 -11.91 -15.20
C LEU A 160 9.40 -12.13 -16.47
N SER A 161 8.82 -12.89 -17.41
CA SER A 161 9.39 -12.97 -18.75
C SER A 161 9.31 -11.60 -19.45
N PHE A 162 10.20 -11.36 -20.41
CA PHE A 162 10.24 -10.11 -21.18
C PHE A 162 8.89 -9.80 -21.86
N GLU A 163 8.20 -10.82 -22.37
CA GLU A 163 6.89 -10.70 -23.04
C GLU A 163 5.76 -10.24 -22.08
N GLU A 164 5.89 -10.53 -20.79
CA GLU A 164 4.89 -10.17 -19.78
C GLU A 164 5.19 -8.82 -19.10
N ALA A 165 6.47 -8.44 -19.00
CA ALA A 165 6.94 -7.26 -18.28
C ALA A 165 6.30 -5.95 -18.78
N HIS A 166 6.13 -5.79 -20.09
CA HIS A 166 5.59 -4.59 -20.75
C HIS A 166 4.15 -4.22 -20.31
N LYS A 167 3.42 -5.14 -19.67
CA LYS A 167 2.07 -4.88 -19.14
C LYS A 167 2.09 -4.09 -17.82
N TYR A 168 3.26 -3.99 -17.19
CA TYR A 168 3.48 -3.46 -15.84
C TYR A 168 4.55 -2.35 -15.83
N GLY A 169 4.87 -1.84 -14.64
CA GLY A 169 6.06 -1.03 -14.44
C GLY A 169 7.30 -1.92 -14.39
N GLU A 170 8.30 -1.60 -15.19
CA GLU A 170 9.56 -2.33 -15.24
C GLU A 170 10.59 -1.68 -14.32
N MET A 171 11.22 -2.52 -13.49
CA MET A 171 12.27 -2.11 -12.57
C MET A 171 13.59 -2.75 -13.00
N VAL A 172 14.61 -1.91 -13.24
CA VAL A 172 15.98 -2.39 -13.39
C VAL A 172 16.64 -2.29 -12.02
N MET A 173 17.14 -3.44 -11.55
CA MET A 173 17.85 -3.54 -10.28
C MET A 173 19.34 -3.74 -10.53
N ASP A 174 20.16 -3.08 -9.73
CA ASP A 174 21.57 -3.40 -9.62
C ASP A 174 21.73 -4.75 -8.90
N SER A 175 22.40 -5.70 -9.56
CA SER A 175 22.50 -7.08 -9.09
C SER A 175 23.35 -7.26 -7.83
N GLU A 176 24.25 -6.31 -7.54
CA GLU A 176 25.16 -6.40 -6.38
C GLU A 176 24.52 -5.76 -5.14
N THR A 177 23.88 -4.62 -5.32
CA THR A 177 23.35 -3.80 -4.22
C THR A 177 21.87 -4.07 -3.95
N GLY A 178 21.13 -4.56 -4.94
CA GLY A 178 19.67 -4.70 -4.92
C GLY A 178 18.92 -3.37 -5.04
N GLU A 179 19.61 -2.29 -5.40
CA GLU A 179 18.99 -0.97 -5.57
C GLU A 179 18.30 -0.85 -6.92
N MET A 180 17.12 -0.22 -6.95
CA MET A 180 16.43 0.10 -8.19
C MET A 180 17.13 1.28 -8.87
N VAL A 181 17.75 1.03 -10.02
CA VAL A 181 18.49 2.04 -10.81
C VAL A 181 17.62 2.69 -11.88
N HIS A 182 16.58 2.01 -12.34
CA HIS A 182 15.67 2.54 -13.35
C HIS A 182 14.23 2.04 -13.14
N TYR A 183 13.28 2.89 -13.48
CA TYR A 183 11.85 2.58 -13.50
C TYR A 183 11.23 3.10 -14.80
N ALA A 184 10.49 2.25 -15.51
CA ALA A 184 9.71 2.62 -16.67
C ALA A 184 8.25 2.17 -16.50
N GLU A 185 7.30 3.10 -16.55
CA GLU A 185 5.87 2.77 -16.53
C GLU A 185 5.44 2.31 -17.93
N LYS A 186 5.16 1.01 -18.10
CA LYS A 186 4.66 0.41 -19.35
C LYS A 186 5.42 0.91 -20.59
N PRO A 187 6.73 0.63 -20.66
CA PRO A 187 7.53 1.01 -21.83
C PRO A 187 6.91 0.42 -23.10
N GLN A 188 6.99 1.19 -24.20
CA GLN A 188 6.51 0.80 -25.52
C GLN A 188 7.45 -0.17 -26.21
#